data_AF-A0A1G9A220-F1
#
_entry.id   AF-A0A1G9A220-F1
#
_cell.length_a   1.000
_cell.length_b   1.000
_cell.length_c   1.000
_cell.angle_alpha   90.00
_cell.angle_beta   90.00
_cell.angle_gamma   90.00
#
_symmetry.space_group_name_H-M   'P 1'
#
loop_
_entity.id
_entity.type
_entity.pdbx_description
1 polymer ?
#
loop_
_entity_poly.entity_id
_entity_poly.type
_entity_poly.pdbx_seq_one_letter_code
_entity_poly.pdbx_strand_id
1 'polypeptide(L)'
;MVTARRKDLDAWADILGVDNDADAMTVLSNQYGRLLVIAGELNTFQNKFSKSGVVGGDDILVALNDAARETLDAADGLRLLRRSFERHERGVA
;
A
#
# COMPACT_ATOMS: atom_id res chain seq x y z
N MET A 1 18.79 5.65 -29.41
CA MET A 1 18.23 4.28 -29.37
C MET A 1 17.61 4.10 -27.99
N VAL A 2 16.28 4.14 -27.87
CA VAL A 2 15.57 3.89 -26.61
C VAL A 2 15.48 2.38 -26.46
N THR A 3 16.10 1.82 -25.43
CA THR A 3 16.04 0.37 -25.16
C THR A 3 14.65 -0.01 -24.68
N ALA A 4 14.19 -1.24 -24.97
CA ALA A 4 12.86 -1.73 -24.54
C ALA A 4 12.63 -1.54 -23.03
N ARG A 5 13.68 -1.75 -22.24
CA ARG A 5 13.71 -1.50 -20.79
C ARG A 5 13.33 -0.08 -20.36
N ARG A 6 13.70 0.93 -21.15
CA ARG A 6 13.37 2.33 -20.87
C ARG A 6 11.90 2.63 -21.21
N LYS A 7 11.37 1.99 -22.26
CA LYS A 7 9.94 2.07 -22.62
C LYS A 7 9.02 1.45 -21.57
N ASP A 8 9.41 0.31 -20.99
CA ASP A 8 8.59 -0.36 -19.98
C ASP A 8 8.52 0.46 -18.68
N LEU A 9 9.62 1.14 -18.33
CA LEU A 9 9.71 2.05 -17.20
C LEU A 9 8.85 3.32 -17.42
N ASP A 10 8.96 3.95 -18.59
CA ASP A 10 8.13 5.09 -18.99
C ASP A 10 6.61 4.75 -18.96
N ALA A 11 6.22 3.51 -19.28
CA ALA A 11 4.82 3.09 -19.27
C ALA A 11 4.19 3.08 -17.86
N TRP A 12 4.97 2.78 -16.81
CA TRP A 12 4.46 2.81 -15.43
C TRP A 12 4.37 4.23 -14.88
N ALA A 13 5.34 5.07 -15.25
CA ALA A 13 5.29 6.50 -14.95
C ALA A 13 4.00 7.12 -15.55
N ASP A 14 3.67 6.78 -16.80
CA ASP A 14 2.40 7.16 -17.44
C ASP A 14 1.16 6.66 -16.69
N ILE A 15 1.12 5.37 -16.29
CA ILE A 15 -0.02 4.80 -15.55
C ILE A 15 -0.23 5.51 -14.21
N LEU A 16 0.86 5.87 -13.54
CA LEU A 16 0.83 6.55 -12.25
C LEU A 16 0.72 8.08 -12.37
N GLY A 17 0.77 8.63 -13.58
CA GLY A 17 0.69 10.06 -13.85
C GLY A 17 1.89 10.84 -13.31
N VAL A 18 3.09 10.26 -13.40
CA VAL A 18 4.36 10.85 -12.93
C VAL A 18 5.38 10.91 -14.06
N ASP A 19 6.41 11.73 -13.89
CA ASP A 19 7.35 12.05 -14.97
C ASP A 19 8.52 11.05 -15.10
N ASN A 20 8.74 10.20 -14.09
CA ASN A 20 9.86 9.24 -14.06
C ASN A 20 9.66 8.12 -13.01
N ASP A 21 10.54 7.13 -13.06
CA ASP A 21 10.55 5.96 -12.17
C ASP A 21 10.76 6.32 -10.69
N ALA A 22 11.59 7.32 -10.40
CA ALA A 22 11.85 7.74 -9.02
C ALA A 22 10.59 8.35 -8.39
N ASP A 23 9.81 9.10 -9.17
CA ASP A 23 8.52 9.63 -8.75
C ASP A 23 7.48 8.51 -8.59
N ALA A 24 7.46 7.53 -9.50
CA ALA A 24 6.59 6.35 -9.38
C ALA A 24 6.88 5.57 -8.07
N MET A 25 8.16 5.35 -7.78
CA MET A 25 8.63 4.71 -6.55
C MET A 25 8.26 5.51 -5.29
N THR A 26 8.33 6.84 -5.39
CA THR A 26 7.90 7.75 -4.32
C THR A 26 6.39 7.66 -4.09
N VAL A 27 5.58 7.66 -5.14
CA VAL A 27 4.12 7.48 -5.04
C VAL A 27 3.78 6.15 -4.37
N LEU A 28 4.36 5.04 -4.82
CA LEU A 28 4.12 3.72 -4.22
C LEU A 28 4.50 3.67 -2.73
N SER A 29 5.63 4.29 -2.38
CA SER A 29 6.11 4.37 -0.98
C SER A 29 5.18 5.21 -0.11
N ASN A 30 4.69 6.33 -0.64
CA ASN A 30 3.73 7.20 0.05
C ASN A 30 2.39 6.49 0.27
N GLN A 31 1.87 5.79 -0.73
CA GLN A 31 0.63 5.04 -0.59
C GLN A 31 0.78 3.87 0.40
N TYR A 32 1.91 3.15 0.35
CA TYR A 32 2.25 2.14 1.36
C TYR A 32 2.22 2.71 2.78
N GLY A 33 2.92 3.84 3.00
CA GLY A 33 2.95 4.50 4.31
C GLY A 33 1.57 4.93 4.79
N ARG A 34 0.73 5.47 3.88
CA ARG A 34 -0.66 5.84 4.19
C ARG A 34 -1.50 4.65 4.64
N LEU A 35 -1.41 3.51 3.95
CA LEU A 35 -2.14 2.31 4.35
C LEU A 35 -1.70 1.80 5.73
N LEU A 36 -0.39 1.85 6.06
CA LEU A 36 0.07 1.51 7.40
C LEU A 36 -0.51 2.43 8.48
N VAL A 37 -0.60 3.73 8.21
CA VAL A 37 -1.22 4.70 9.13
C VAL A 37 -2.69 4.36 9.34
N ILE A 38 -3.45 4.11 8.27
CA ILE A 38 -4.87 3.75 8.33
C ILE A 38 -5.06 2.44 9.13
N ALA A 39 -4.24 1.41 8.89
CA ALA A 39 -4.28 0.17 9.66
C ALA A 39 -4.01 0.40 11.17
N GLY A 40 -3.09 1.32 11.50
CA GLY A 40 -2.83 1.73 12.88
C GLY A 40 -4.00 2.48 13.52
N GLU A 41 -4.67 3.34 12.75
CA GLU A 41 -5.88 4.06 13.18
C GLU A 41 -7.04 3.10 13.43
N LEU A 42 -7.27 2.12 12.55
CA LEU A 42 -8.29 1.08 12.70
C LEU A 42 -8.05 0.24 13.96
N ASN A 43 -6.81 -0.20 14.19
CA ASN A 43 -6.44 -0.91 15.43
C ASN A 43 -6.64 -0.04 16.67
N THR A 44 -6.33 1.26 16.59
CA THR A 44 -6.55 2.20 17.69
C THR A 44 -8.04 2.36 17.99
N PHE A 45 -8.87 2.46 16.95
CA PHE A 45 -10.32 2.52 17.08
C PHE A 45 -10.86 1.23 17.73
N GLN A 46 -10.45 0.06 17.23
CA GLN A 46 -10.86 -1.24 17.78
C GLN A 46 -10.54 -1.35 19.27
N ASN A 47 -9.34 -0.93 19.68
CA ASN A 47 -8.92 -0.91 21.08
C ASN A 47 -9.73 0.05 21.97
N LYS A 48 -10.17 1.18 21.43
CA LYS A 48 -11.04 2.12 22.15
C LYS A 48 -12.46 1.58 22.26
N PHE A 49 -12.97 1.00 21.18
CA PHE A 49 -14.31 0.41 21.12
C PHE A 49 -14.43 -0.77 22.09
N SER A 50 -13.48 -1.70 22.10
CA SER A 50 -13.50 -2.85 23.02
C SER A 50 -13.46 -2.45 24.50
N LYS A 51 -12.87 -1.30 24.83
CA LYS A 51 -12.80 -0.75 26.20
C LYS A 51 -13.99 0.13 26.58
N SER A 52 -14.85 0.47 25.63
CA SER A 52 -15.96 1.42 25.87
C SER A 52 -17.10 0.83 26.70
N GLY A 53 -17.18 -0.50 26.84
CA GLY A 53 -18.29 -1.18 27.52
C GLY A 53 -19.58 -1.25 26.71
N VAL A 54 -19.54 -0.92 25.41
CA VAL A 54 -20.67 -1.12 24.48
C VAL A 54 -20.99 -2.62 24.40
N VAL A 55 -22.27 -2.94 24.59
CA VAL A 55 -22.80 -4.32 24.50
C VAL A 55 -23.42 -4.52 23.11
N GLY A 56 -23.08 -5.63 22.45
CA GLY A 56 -23.64 -5.98 21.13
C GLY A 56 -22.95 -5.31 19.94
N GLY A 57 -21.61 -5.17 19.99
CA GLY A 57 -20.81 -4.62 18.91
C GLY A 57 -19.78 -5.59 18.33
N ASP A 58 -20.03 -6.90 18.45
CA ASP A 58 -19.10 -7.94 17.99
C ASP A 58 -18.91 -7.89 16.46
N ASP A 59 -20.00 -7.63 15.74
CA ASP A 59 -20.04 -7.36 14.30
C ASP A 59 -19.24 -6.12 13.90
N ILE A 60 -19.26 -5.05 14.72
CA ILE A 60 -18.39 -3.88 14.52
C ILE A 60 -16.92 -4.26 14.71
N LEU A 61 -16.60 -5.05 15.74
CA LEU A 61 -15.23 -5.52 16.00
C LEU A 61 -14.71 -6.43 14.87
N VAL A 62 -15.57 -7.29 14.31
CA VAL A 62 -15.26 -8.10 13.14
C VAL A 62 -14.99 -7.21 11.92
N ALA A 63 -15.89 -6.27 11.61
CA ALA A 63 -15.73 -5.37 10.47
C ALA A 63 -14.45 -4.52 10.56
N LEU A 64 -14.08 -4.07 11.77
CA LEU A 64 -12.83 -3.35 12.01
C LEU A 64 -11.60 -4.24 11.80
N ASN A 65 -11.67 -5.49 12.23
CA ASN A 65 -10.57 -6.44 12.05
C ASN A 65 -10.36 -6.75 10.56
N ASP A 66 -11.45 -7.02 9.84
CA ASP A 66 -11.43 -7.28 8.40
C ASP A 66 -10.86 -6.07 7.65
N ALA A 67 -11.35 -4.85 7.94
CA ALA A 67 -10.84 -3.62 7.33
C ALA A 67 -9.34 -3.41 7.62
N ALA A 68 -8.88 -3.67 8.85
CA ALA A 68 -7.46 -3.55 9.21
C ALA A 68 -6.61 -4.57 8.45
N ARG A 69 -7.09 -5.80 8.32
CA ARG A 69 -6.43 -6.88 7.59
C ARG A 69 -6.34 -6.55 6.09
N GLU A 70 -7.44 -6.18 5.46
CA GLU A 70 -7.47 -5.82 4.04
C GLU A 70 -6.56 -4.63 3.74
N THR A 71 -6.51 -3.65 4.64
CA THR A 71 -5.59 -2.51 4.52
C THR A 71 -4.13 -2.95 4.58
N LEU A 72 -3.78 -3.89 5.47
CA LEU A 72 -2.43 -4.45 5.57
C LEU A 72 -2.08 -5.30 4.34
N ASP A 73 -3.01 -6.10 3.84
CA ASP A 73 -2.83 -6.91 2.62
C ASP A 73 -2.56 -5.99 1.41
N ALA A 74 -3.31 -4.88 1.28
CA ALA A 74 -3.08 -3.86 0.26
C ALA A 74 -1.72 -3.16 0.42
N ALA A 75 -1.31 -2.85 1.65
CA ALA A 75 0.02 -2.30 1.92
C ALA A 75 1.12 -3.29 1.51
N ASP A 76 0.97 -4.58 1.80
CA ASP A 76 1.92 -5.59 1.37
C ASP A 76 2.00 -5.71 -0.16
N GLY A 77 0.86 -5.64 -0.84
CA GLY A 77 0.78 -5.57 -2.30
C GLY A 77 1.60 -4.42 -2.88
N LEU A 78 1.46 -3.20 -2.34
CA LEU A 78 2.24 -2.04 -2.76
C LEU A 78 3.75 -2.23 -2.49
N ARG A 79 4.10 -2.81 -1.34
CA ARG A 79 5.49 -3.13 -0.99
C ARG A 79 6.11 -4.13 -1.97
N LEU A 80 5.37 -5.16 -2.35
CA LEU A 80 5.80 -6.17 -3.32
C LEU A 80 5.96 -5.57 -4.72
N LEU A 81 5.00 -4.75 -5.15
CA LEU A 81 5.06 -4.02 -6.41
C LEU A 81 6.32 -3.15 -6.47
N ARG A 82 6.56 -2.34 -5.44
CA ARG A 82 7.77 -1.52 -5.28
C ARG A 82 9.06 -2.34 -5.37
N ARG A 83 9.13 -3.50 -4.71
CA ARG A 83 10.30 -4.39 -4.81
C ARG A 83 10.50 -4.96 -6.21
N SER A 84 9.42 -5.21 -6.94
CA SER A 84 9.50 -5.66 -8.32
C SER A 84 10.13 -4.60 -9.22
N PHE A 85 9.77 -3.33 -9.02
CA PHE A 85 10.42 -2.20 -9.68
C PHE A 85 11.91 -2.11 -9.37
N GLU A 86 12.30 -2.15 -8.09
CA GLU A 86 13.71 -2.09 -7.69
C GLU A 86 14.57 -3.20 -8.34
N ARG A 87 14.02 -4.40 -8.47
CA ARG A 87 14.69 -5.51 -9.17
C ARG A 87 14.82 -5.25 -10.67
N HIS A 88 13.74 -4.76 -11.29
CA HIS A 88 13.73 -4.41 -12.71
C HIS A 88 14.71 -3.29 -13.04
N GLU A 89 14.84 -2.26 -12.20
CA GLU A 89 15.85 -1.19 -12.34
C GLU A 89 17.28 -1.71 -12.21
N ARG A 90 17.53 -2.68 -11.32
CA ARG A 90 18.86 -3.27 -11.11
C ARG A 90 19.27 -4.30 -12.17
N GLY A 91 18.34 -4.71 -13.03
CA GLY A 91 18.61 -5.65 -14.14
C GLY A 91 18.63 -7.09 -13.67
N VAL A 92 18.04 -7.34 -12.51
CA VAL A 92 17.86 -8.66 -11.92
C VAL A 92 16.43 -9.06 -12.23
N ALA A 93 16.17 -9.37 -13.50
CA ALA A 93 14.90 -9.90 -13.99
C ALA A 93 15.09 -11.38 -14.34
#